data_AF-A0A4Z0NEK7-F1
#
_entry.id   AF-A0A4Z0NEK7-F1
#
_cell.length_a   1.000
_cell.length_b   1.000
_cell.length_c   1.000
_cell.angle_alpha   90.00
_cell.angle_beta   90.00
_cell.angle_gamma   90.00
#
_symmetry.space_group_name_H-M   'P 1'
#
loop_
_entity.id
_entity.type
_entity.pdbx_description
1 polymer ?
#
loop_
_entity_poly.entity_id
_entity_poly.type
_entity_poly.pdbx_seq_one_letter_code
_entity_poly.pdbx_strand_id
1 'polypeptide(L)'
;MSDPELAAHVSHVLRWVWDPIGLGAHGRPDEYNVYIPDLVALTRNTGVYEVEDTFIDHLARIEIETMGLSLPPANRTRAARALIGLRDAYMWGPGKLVKQLSSLDGLHCAWVFEIRGGLYTYREGVLRHKHNDKGRWSDWDSPGRGEAGLYDSVEDVEREMHAVMGWLHEGDLAASAIDPD
;
A
#
# COMPACT_ATOMS: atom_id res chain seq x y z
N MET A 1 6.76 -1.60 -14.55
CA MET A 1 5.49 -2.24 -14.23
C MET A 1 4.45 -1.80 -15.25
N SER A 2 3.63 -2.72 -15.75
CA SER A 2 2.57 -2.46 -16.74
C SER A 2 1.26 -2.04 -16.07
N ASP A 3 0.32 -1.46 -16.82
CA ASP A 3 -1.01 -1.07 -16.32
C ASP A 3 -1.76 -2.20 -15.61
N PRO A 4 -1.77 -3.45 -16.13
CA PRO A 4 -2.42 -4.58 -15.46
C PRO A 4 -1.78 -4.93 -14.11
N GLU A 5 -0.45 -4.78 -14.00
CA GLU A 5 0.27 -5.06 -12.75
C GLU A 5 -0.05 -4.00 -11.68
N LEU A 6 -0.06 -2.71 -12.06
CA LEU A 6 -0.46 -1.64 -11.14
C LEU A 6 -1.93 -1.77 -10.72
N ALA A 7 -2.81 -2.13 -11.66
CA ALA A 7 -4.22 -2.40 -11.39
C ALA A 7 -4.42 -3.54 -10.37
N ALA A 8 -3.63 -4.62 -10.47
CA ALA A 8 -3.67 -5.72 -9.50
C ALA A 8 -3.26 -5.27 -8.09
N HIS A 9 -2.22 -4.43 -7.98
CA HIS A 9 -1.79 -3.87 -6.69
C HIS A 9 -2.82 -2.89 -6.11
N VAL A 10 -3.41 -2.03 -6.94
CA VAL A 10 -4.52 -1.15 -6.51
C VAL A 10 -5.71 -1.98 -6.04
N SER A 11 -6.08 -3.04 -6.76
CA SER A 11 -7.13 -3.98 -6.34
C SER A 11 -6.85 -4.57 -4.96
N HIS A 12 -5.60 -4.94 -4.69
CA HIS A 12 -5.19 -5.47 -3.39
C HIS A 12 -5.41 -4.42 -2.29
N VAL A 13 -4.96 -3.18 -2.49
CA VAL A 13 -5.15 -2.10 -1.51
C VAL A 13 -6.64 -1.85 -1.23
N LEU A 14 -7.48 -1.82 -2.27
CA LEU A 14 -8.92 -1.63 -2.06
C LEU A 14 -9.53 -2.76 -1.24
N ARG A 15 -9.09 -4.00 -1.49
CA ARG A 15 -9.66 -5.17 -0.86
C ARG A 15 -9.22 -5.41 0.58
N TRP A 16 -7.97 -5.11 0.90
CA TRP A 16 -7.35 -5.53 2.18
C TRP A 16 -6.94 -4.36 3.07
N VAL A 17 -6.91 -3.14 2.52
CA VAL A 17 -6.57 -1.94 3.28
C VAL A 17 -7.77 -1.05 3.45
N TRP A 18 -8.44 -0.69 2.35
CA TRP A 18 -9.56 0.24 2.38
C TRP A 18 -10.85 -0.41 2.91
N ASP A 19 -11.35 -1.41 2.19
CA ASP A 19 -12.47 -2.30 2.52
C ASP A 19 -13.58 -1.71 3.43
N PRO A 20 -14.27 -0.63 3.00
CA PRO A 20 -15.20 0.12 3.85
C PRO A 20 -16.45 -0.66 4.25
N ILE A 21 -16.73 -1.77 3.54
CA ILE A 21 -17.87 -2.67 3.80
C ILE A 21 -17.43 -4.05 4.32
N GLY A 22 -16.14 -4.22 4.66
CA GLY A 22 -15.65 -5.40 5.39
C GLY A 22 -15.75 -6.71 4.62
N LEU A 23 -15.50 -6.70 3.31
CA LEU A 23 -15.56 -7.89 2.48
C LEU A 23 -14.37 -8.84 2.66
N GLY A 24 -13.17 -8.34 3.00
CA GLY A 24 -11.98 -9.13 3.34
C GLY A 24 -11.80 -10.42 2.54
N ALA A 25 -11.80 -11.58 3.19
CA ALA A 25 -11.71 -12.87 2.49
C ALA A 25 -13.05 -13.40 1.94
N HIS A 26 -14.18 -12.81 2.33
CA HIS A 26 -15.51 -13.41 2.19
C HIS A 26 -16.39 -12.79 1.10
N GLY A 27 -16.11 -11.57 0.63
CA GLY A 27 -16.84 -10.93 -0.46
C GLY A 27 -16.41 -11.38 -1.85
N ARG A 28 -17.11 -10.92 -2.89
CA ARG A 28 -16.70 -11.20 -4.28
C ARG A 28 -15.36 -10.52 -4.61
N PRO A 29 -14.43 -11.19 -5.31
CA PRO A 29 -13.12 -10.60 -5.61
C PRO A 29 -13.18 -9.32 -6.45
N ASP A 30 -14.26 -9.12 -7.21
CA ASP A 30 -14.43 -8.04 -8.17
C ASP A 30 -15.22 -6.83 -7.66
N GLU A 31 -15.67 -6.84 -6.39
CA GLU A 31 -16.55 -5.79 -5.85
C GLU A 31 -16.00 -4.38 -6.05
N TYR A 32 -14.68 -4.21 -5.92
CA TYR A 32 -14.02 -2.90 -6.02
C TYR A 32 -13.44 -2.61 -7.41
N ASN A 33 -13.61 -3.51 -8.39
CA ASN A 33 -12.94 -3.41 -9.68
C ASN A 33 -13.31 -2.16 -10.47
N VAL A 34 -14.55 -1.68 -10.31
CA VAL A 34 -15.04 -0.48 -10.99
C VAL A 34 -14.27 0.78 -10.60
N TYR A 35 -13.64 0.81 -9.42
CA TYR A 35 -12.87 1.96 -8.92
C TYR A 35 -11.39 1.93 -9.30
N ILE A 36 -10.88 0.79 -9.78
CA ILE A 36 -9.46 0.60 -10.07
C ILE A 36 -8.94 1.59 -11.13
N PRO A 37 -9.61 1.84 -12.27
CA PRO A 37 -9.06 2.71 -13.32
C PRO A 37 -8.74 4.13 -12.85
N ASP A 38 -9.63 4.75 -12.07
CA ASP A 38 -9.45 6.11 -11.55
C ASP A 38 -8.29 6.18 -10.56
N LEU A 39 -8.16 5.17 -9.70
CA LEU A 39 -7.08 5.09 -8.72
C LEU A 39 -5.73 4.77 -9.37
N VAL A 40 -5.70 3.97 -10.43
CA VAL A 40 -4.50 3.77 -11.25
C VAL A 40 -4.06 5.09 -11.89
N ALA A 41 -5.01 5.86 -12.43
CA ALA A 41 -4.73 7.18 -13.00
C ALA A 41 -4.20 8.16 -11.94
N LEU A 42 -4.80 8.18 -10.75
CA LEU A 42 -4.36 9.03 -9.64
C LEU A 42 -2.98 8.62 -9.11
N THR A 43 -2.71 7.32 -8.99
CA THR A 43 -1.41 6.76 -8.57
C THR A 43 -0.28 7.17 -9.53
N ARG A 44 -0.58 7.34 -10.82
CA ARG A 44 0.39 7.81 -11.80
C ARG A 44 0.64 9.31 -11.77
N ASN A 45 -0.25 10.08 -11.17
CA ASN A 45 -0.16 11.52 -11.19
C ASN A 45 0.88 12.01 -10.17
N THR A 46 2.08 12.34 -10.66
CA THR A 46 3.19 12.85 -9.85
C THR A 46 3.17 14.37 -9.65
N GLY A 47 2.20 15.07 -10.25
CA GLY A 47 2.11 16.53 -10.21
C GLY A 47 1.33 17.10 -9.02
N VAL A 48 0.76 16.24 -8.18
CA VAL A 48 -0.10 16.65 -7.07
C VAL A 48 0.77 16.93 -5.85
N TYR A 49 0.71 18.15 -5.30
CA TYR A 49 1.39 18.49 -4.05
C TYR A 49 0.69 17.85 -2.84
N GLU A 50 -0.64 17.80 -2.82
CA GLU A 50 -1.45 17.23 -1.72
C GLU A 50 -1.95 15.81 -2.03
N VAL A 51 -1.00 14.91 -2.28
CA VAL A 51 -1.29 13.56 -2.80
C VAL A 51 -2.19 12.76 -1.84
N GLU A 52 -1.89 12.81 -0.54
CA GLU A 52 -2.63 12.03 0.47
C GLU A 52 -4.08 12.49 0.58
N ASP A 53 -4.30 13.80 0.71
CA ASP A 53 -5.64 14.39 0.80
C ASP A 53 -6.44 14.10 -0.48
N THR A 54 -5.81 14.14 -1.66
CA THR A 54 -6.49 13.80 -2.93
C THR A 54 -6.99 12.35 -2.96
N PHE A 55 -6.19 11.39 -2.47
CA PHE A 55 -6.65 10.00 -2.37
C PHE A 55 -7.75 9.84 -1.32
N ILE A 56 -7.62 10.49 -0.15
CA ILE A 56 -8.62 10.45 0.91
C ILE A 56 -9.96 10.98 0.40
N ASP A 57 -9.96 12.14 -0.25
CA ASP A 57 -11.15 12.77 -0.79
C ASP A 57 -11.79 11.92 -1.88
N HIS A 58 -10.97 11.31 -2.75
CA HIS A 58 -11.48 10.42 -3.80
C HIS A 58 -12.15 9.17 -3.22
N LEU A 59 -11.54 8.51 -2.24
CA LEU A 59 -12.12 7.35 -1.56
C LEU A 59 -13.39 7.71 -0.78
N ALA A 60 -13.38 8.86 -0.09
CA ALA A 60 -14.54 9.38 0.63
C ALA A 60 -15.73 9.64 -0.31
N ARG A 61 -15.45 10.21 -1.48
CA ARG A 61 -16.46 10.44 -2.51
C ARG A 61 -17.09 9.13 -2.99
N ILE A 62 -16.30 8.09 -3.24
CA ILE A 62 -16.82 6.78 -3.65
C ILE A 62 -17.78 6.22 -2.58
N GLU A 63 -17.37 6.23 -1.32
CA GLU A 63 -18.18 5.69 -0.23
C GLU A 63 -19.51 6.42 -0.07
N ILE A 64 -19.49 7.76 -0.14
CA ILE A 64 -20.69 8.57 0.06
C ILE A 64 -21.60 8.52 -1.17
N GLU A 65 -21.05 8.84 -2.34
CA GLU A 65 -21.84 9.06 -3.55
C GLU A 65 -22.21 7.75 -4.26
N THR A 66 -21.34 6.74 -4.21
CA THR A 66 -21.55 5.47 -4.92
C THR A 66 -22.06 4.38 -4.00
N MET A 67 -21.50 4.26 -2.79
CA MET A 67 -21.88 3.18 -1.85
C MET A 67 -22.96 3.61 -0.84
N GLY A 68 -23.27 4.90 -0.73
CA GLY A 68 -24.30 5.42 0.19
C GLY A 68 -23.93 5.31 1.68
N LEU A 69 -22.63 5.25 2.01
CA LEU A 69 -22.15 5.12 3.38
C LEU A 69 -22.14 6.49 4.08
N SER A 70 -22.58 6.53 5.34
CA SER A 70 -22.76 7.76 6.13
C SER A 70 -21.88 7.85 7.39
N LEU A 71 -21.25 6.76 7.79
CA LEU A 71 -20.35 6.69 8.96
C LEU A 71 -18.92 7.10 8.58
N PRO A 72 -18.03 7.46 9.53
CA PRO A 72 -16.62 7.67 9.24
C PRO A 72 -15.99 6.33 8.86
N PRO A 73 -15.67 6.10 7.59
CA PRO A 73 -15.09 4.85 7.13
C PRO A 73 -13.65 4.83 7.61
N ALA A 74 -13.38 3.83 8.43
CA ALA A 74 -12.03 3.54 8.87
C ALA A 74 -11.16 3.25 7.64
N ASN A 75 -9.85 3.44 7.79
CA ASN A 75 -8.84 3.04 6.81
C ASN A 75 -8.66 3.88 5.53
N ARG A 76 -9.46 4.91 5.23
CA ARG A 76 -9.18 5.82 4.07
C ARG A 76 -7.76 6.35 4.06
N THR A 77 -7.32 6.86 5.21
CA THR A 77 -5.96 7.39 5.39
C THR A 77 -4.92 6.29 5.16
N ARG A 78 -5.13 5.09 5.71
CA ARG A 78 -4.23 3.95 5.50
C ARG A 78 -4.18 3.54 4.03
N ALA A 79 -5.31 3.50 3.35
CA ALA A 79 -5.42 3.18 1.93
C ALA A 79 -4.74 4.24 1.06
N ALA A 80 -4.97 5.53 1.33
CA ALA A 80 -4.30 6.63 0.65
C ALA A 80 -2.77 6.52 0.77
N ARG A 81 -2.26 6.24 1.97
CA ARG A 81 -0.83 6.03 2.21
C ARG A 81 -0.27 4.82 1.48
N ALA A 82 -1.01 3.71 1.48
CA ALA A 82 -0.65 2.52 0.71
C ALA A 82 -0.63 2.80 -0.81
N LEU A 83 -1.56 3.59 -1.35
CA LEU A 83 -1.59 3.99 -2.75
C LEU A 83 -0.42 4.93 -3.10
N ILE A 84 -0.05 5.84 -2.19
CA ILE A 84 1.18 6.64 -2.32
C ILE A 84 2.42 5.73 -2.34
N GLY A 85 2.44 4.70 -1.49
CA GLY A 85 3.51 3.72 -1.48
C GLY A 85 3.63 2.97 -2.80
N LEU A 86 2.50 2.57 -3.38
CA LEU A 86 2.46 1.95 -4.71
C LEU A 86 3.01 2.87 -5.79
N ARG A 87 2.66 4.17 -5.77
CA ARG A 87 3.24 5.16 -6.69
C ARG A 87 4.75 5.21 -6.55
N ASP A 88 5.25 5.36 -5.33
CA ASP A 88 6.69 5.58 -5.12
C ASP A 88 7.48 4.31 -5.48
N ALA A 89 6.96 3.13 -5.15
CA ALA A 89 7.51 1.85 -5.59
C ALA A 89 7.45 1.66 -7.11
N TYR A 90 6.39 2.12 -7.76
CA TYR A 90 6.26 2.10 -9.23
C TYR A 90 7.29 3.01 -9.90
N MET A 91 7.53 4.19 -9.33
CA MET A 91 8.42 5.21 -9.91
C MET A 91 9.90 4.94 -9.62
N TRP A 92 10.21 4.48 -8.41
CA TRP A 92 11.57 4.45 -7.87
C TRP A 92 12.03 3.05 -7.43
N GLY A 93 11.21 2.03 -7.67
CA GLY A 93 11.52 0.65 -7.35
C GLY A 93 12.73 0.12 -8.13
N PRO A 94 13.54 -0.78 -7.53
CA PRO A 94 14.69 -1.39 -8.17
C PRO A 94 14.33 -2.44 -9.24
N GLY A 95 13.04 -2.82 -9.33
CA GLY A 95 12.57 -3.89 -10.20
C GLY A 95 11.05 -3.89 -10.34
N LYS A 96 10.49 -5.05 -10.69
CA LYS A 96 9.04 -5.24 -10.78
C LYS A 96 8.46 -5.45 -9.39
N LEU A 97 7.52 -4.61 -8.96
CA LEU A 97 6.82 -4.80 -7.69
C LEU A 97 5.99 -6.09 -7.71
N VAL A 98 6.22 -6.94 -6.74
CA VAL A 98 5.51 -8.22 -6.56
C VAL A 98 4.57 -8.18 -5.36
N LYS A 99 4.97 -7.48 -4.30
CA LYS A 99 4.17 -7.37 -3.08
C LYS A 99 4.36 -6.03 -2.38
N GLN A 100 3.32 -5.56 -1.72
CA GLN A 100 3.36 -4.44 -0.79
C GLN A 100 2.74 -4.87 0.53
N LEU A 101 3.38 -4.47 1.62
CA LEU A 101 2.88 -4.61 2.99
C LEU A 101 2.87 -3.23 3.66
N SER A 102 1.87 -2.96 4.48
CA SER A 102 1.76 -1.68 5.21
C SER A 102 1.34 -1.95 6.65
N SER A 103 1.89 -1.16 7.58
CA SER A 103 1.49 -1.22 8.99
C SER A 103 0.03 -0.82 9.20
N LEU A 104 -0.54 -1.20 10.33
CA LEU A 104 -1.94 -0.90 10.68
C LEU A 104 -2.23 0.61 10.78
N ASP A 105 -1.25 1.42 11.16
CA ASP A 105 -1.34 2.88 11.16
C ASP A 105 -1.04 3.53 9.78
N GLY A 106 -0.60 2.72 8.81
CA GLY A 106 -0.21 3.15 7.47
C GLY A 106 1.06 4.00 7.41
N LEU A 107 1.84 4.09 8.49
CA LEU A 107 3.06 4.90 8.54
C LEU A 107 4.32 4.16 8.11
N HIS A 108 4.27 2.83 8.04
CA HIS A 108 5.34 1.98 7.55
C HIS A 108 4.87 1.21 6.32
N CYS A 109 5.74 1.06 5.34
CA CYS A 109 5.48 0.26 4.16
C CYS A 109 6.73 -0.50 3.76
N ALA A 110 6.54 -1.70 3.26
CA ALA A 110 7.59 -2.47 2.62
C ALA A 110 7.11 -3.01 1.28
N TRP A 111 8.05 -3.11 0.34
CA TRP A 111 7.81 -3.46 -1.04
C TRP A 111 8.78 -4.54 -1.46
N VAL A 112 8.26 -5.63 -2.02
CA VAL A 112 9.05 -6.73 -2.59
C VAL A 112 9.15 -6.55 -4.09
N PHE A 113 10.37 -6.61 -4.60
CA PHE A 113 10.67 -6.44 -6.03
C PHE A 113 11.31 -7.70 -6.59
N GLU A 114 10.83 -8.15 -7.74
CA GLU A 114 11.55 -9.06 -8.62
C GLU A 114 12.58 -8.26 -9.42
N ILE A 115 13.84 -8.67 -9.30
CA ILE A 115 14.97 -8.16 -10.07
C ILE A 115 15.40 -9.20 -11.13
N ARG A 116 16.51 -8.96 -11.83
CA ARG A 116 16.94 -9.83 -12.93
C ARG A 116 17.27 -11.24 -12.45
N GLY A 117 16.85 -12.24 -13.25
CA GLY A 117 17.22 -13.63 -13.04
C GLY A 117 16.34 -14.39 -12.05
N GLY A 118 15.14 -13.88 -11.74
CA GLY A 118 14.23 -14.51 -10.77
C GLY A 118 14.68 -14.33 -9.33
N LEU A 119 15.57 -13.36 -9.08
CA LEU A 119 15.97 -12.95 -7.73
C LEU A 119 15.02 -11.86 -7.22
N TYR A 120 14.84 -11.83 -5.91
CA TYR A 120 13.97 -10.88 -5.24
C TYR A 120 14.76 -10.05 -4.22
N THR A 121 14.29 -8.84 -3.98
CA THR A 121 14.78 -7.95 -2.92
C THR A 121 13.59 -7.19 -2.33
N TYR A 122 13.78 -6.49 -1.23
CA TYR A 122 12.77 -5.59 -0.71
C TYR A 122 13.33 -4.23 -0.36
N ARG A 123 12.43 -3.24 -0.25
CA ARG A 123 12.69 -1.96 0.38
C ARG A 123 11.65 -1.70 1.44
N GLU A 124 12.01 -0.88 2.42
CA GLU A 124 11.08 -0.33 3.38
C GLU A 124 11.08 1.19 3.31
N GLY A 125 10.01 1.80 3.81
CA GLY A 125 9.87 3.23 3.93
C GLY A 125 9.05 3.60 5.15
N VAL A 126 9.33 4.79 5.68
CA VAL A 126 8.50 5.43 6.71
C VAL A 126 7.88 6.67 6.09
N LEU A 127 6.57 6.81 6.24
CA LEU A 127 5.86 7.96 5.72
C LEU A 127 6.31 9.22 6.47
N ARG A 128 6.73 10.24 5.73
CA ARG A 128 7.06 11.55 6.27
C ARG A 128 6.12 12.59 5.72
N HIS A 129 5.54 13.37 6.62
CA HIS A 129 4.80 14.57 6.27
C HIS A 129 5.78 15.74 6.22
N LYS A 130 5.81 16.44 5.08
CA LYS A 130 6.62 17.62 4.83
C LYS A 130 5.68 18.80 4.56
N HIS A 131 6.13 19.99 4.92
CA HIS A 131 5.37 21.22 4.75
C HIS A 131 6.31 22.35 4.34
N ASN A 132 5.88 23.15 3.37
CA ASN A 132 6.54 24.38 2.96
C ASN A 132 5.49 25.43 2.57
N ASP A 133 5.95 26.59 2.10
CA ASP A 133 5.08 27.70 1.70
C ASP A 133 4.14 27.39 0.53
N LYS A 134 4.31 26.25 -0.16
CA LYS A 134 3.48 25.78 -1.27
C LYS A 134 2.46 24.71 -0.85
N GLY A 135 2.46 24.29 0.41
CA GLY A 135 1.51 23.32 0.95
C GLY A 135 2.16 22.16 1.69
N ARG A 136 1.33 21.16 2.00
CA ARG A 136 1.70 19.93 2.70
C ARG A 136 1.76 18.77 1.71
N TRP A 137 2.77 17.92 1.85
CA TRP A 137 2.84 16.67 1.08
C TRP A 137 3.37 15.54 1.95
N SER A 138 3.05 14.32 1.53
CA SER A 138 3.50 13.09 2.16
C SER A 138 4.36 12.31 1.15
N ASP A 139 5.45 11.76 1.65
CA ASP A 139 6.46 11.06 0.85
C ASP A 139 7.04 9.91 1.67
N TRP A 140 7.36 8.80 1.02
CA TRP A 140 8.01 7.69 1.68
C TRP A 140 9.51 7.97 1.76
N ASP A 141 9.98 8.29 2.97
CA ASP A 141 11.41 8.39 3.23
C ASP A 141 11.96 6.97 3.13
N SER A 142 12.67 6.70 2.05
CA SER A 142 13.48 5.49 1.95
C SER A 142 14.65 5.70 2.89
N PRO A 143 14.74 5.03 4.06
CA PRO A 143 16.04 4.92 4.68
C PRO A 143 16.94 4.30 3.61
N GLY A 144 17.96 5.03 3.14
CA GLY A 144 18.92 4.55 2.16
C GLY A 144 19.81 3.41 2.71
N ARG A 145 19.21 2.44 3.41
CA ARG A 145 19.83 1.38 4.22
C ARG A 145 19.06 0.06 4.21
N GLY A 146 18.12 -0.13 3.30
CA GLY A 146 17.39 -1.39 3.16
C GLY A 146 17.44 -1.93 1.74
N GLU A 147 18.62 -2.07 1.14
CA GLU A 147 18.79 -3.15 0.15
C GLU A 147 19.17 -4.39 0.96
N ALA A 148 18.14 -5.02 1.50
CA ALA A 148 18.30 -6.30 2.13
C ALA A 148 18.37 -7.36 1.04
N GLY A 149 19.52 -8.05 1.00
CA GLY A 149 19.73 -9.33 0.34
C GLY A 149 19.31 -9.46 -1.13
N LEU A 150 19.75 -10.56 -1.72
CA LEU A 150 19.10 -11.13 -2.89
C LEU A 150 18.56 -12.49 -2.46
N TYR A 151 17.30 -12.75 -2.75
CA TYR A 151 16.60 -13.95 -2.34
C TYR A 151 16.11 -14.71 -3.57
N ASP A 152 16.00 -16.03 -3.44
CA ASP A 152 15.56 -16.91 -4.54
C ASP A 152 14.03 -16.98 -4.67
N SER A 153 13.28 -16.51 -3.66
CA SER A 153 11.82 -16.54 -3.63
C SER A 153 11.21 -15.34 -2.91
N VAL A 154 9.92 -15.09 -3.15
CA VAL A 154 9.14 -14.06 -2.44
C VAL A 154 8.94 -14.47 -0.99
N GLU A 155 8.75 -15.76 -0.73
CA GLU A 155 8.54 -16.33 0.60
C GLU A 155 9.78 -16.16 1.50
N ASP A 156 10.99 -16.24 0.93
CA ASP A 156 12.22 -15.98 1.68
C ASP A 156 12.41 -14.50 2.00
N VAL A 157 12.01 -13.61 1.07
CA VAL A 157 11.95 -12.16 1.32
C VAL A 157 10.99 -11.87 2.47
N GLU A 158 9.77 -12.41 2.41
CA GLU A 158 8.76 -12.18 3.44
C GLU A 158 9.24 -12.68 4.80
N ARG A 159 9.82 -13.88 4.86
CA ARG A 159 10.36 -14.42 6.10
C ARG A 159 11.43 -13.52 6.71
N GLU A 160 12.34 -12.99 5.89
CA GLU A 160 13.33 -12.02 6.37
C GLU A 160 12.63 -10.75 6.88
N MET A 161 11.72 -10.18 6.09
CA MET A 161 11.01 -8.96 6.47
C MET A 161 10.29 -9.10 7.81
N HIS A 162 9.58 -10.21 8.03
CA HIS A 162 8.93 -10.52 9.30
C HIS A 162 9.93 -10.75 10.45
N ALA A 163 11.15 -11.22 10.16
CA ALA A 163 12.20 -11.40 11.17
C ALA A 163 12.90 -10.09 11.57
N VAL A 164 13.04 -9.14 10.64
CA VAL A 164 13.85 -7.93 10.87
C VAL A 164 13.03 -6.65 11.07
N MET A 165 11.78 -6.61 10.60
CA MET A 165 10.89 -5.45 10.75
C MET A 165 9.99 -5.61 11.97
N GLY A 166 10.29 -4.88 13.05
CA GLY A 166 9.52 -4.96 14.29
C GLY A 166 8.02 -4.72 14.13
N TRP A 167 7.61 -3.82 13.23
CA TRP A 167 6.20 -3.51 13.00
C TRP A 167 5.42 -4.64 12.28
N LEU A 168 6.11 -5.51 11.52
CA LEU A 168 5.49 -6.72 10.96
C LEU A 168 5.32 -7.77 12.06
N HIS A 169 6.36 -7.97 12.88
CA HIS A 169 6.31 -8.91 13.99
C HIS A 169 5.21 -8.57 15.00
N GLU A 170 5.04 -7.29 15.35
CA GLU A 170 3.94 -6.82 16.19
C GLU A 170 2.57 -7.07 15.57
N GLY A 171 2.46 -6.93 14.24
CA GLY A 171 1.26 -7.25 13.48
C GLY A 171 0.90 -8.73 13.54
N ASP A 172 1.88 -9.63 13.39
CA ASP A 172 1.69 -11.08 13.48
C ASP A 172 1.21 -11.50 14.87
N LEU A 173 1.80 -10.93 15.92
CA LEU A 173 1.40 -11.17 17.31
C LEU A 173 -0.04 -10.70 17.56
N ALA A 174 -0.43 -9.54 17.02
CA ALA A 174 -1.80 -9.04 17.14
C ALA A 174 -2.80 -9.93 16.38
N ALA A 175 -2.46 -10.40 15.18
CA ALA A 175 -3.30 -11.31 14.40
C ALA A 175 -3.48 -12.66 15.12
N SER A 176 -2.41 -13.22 15.67
CA SER A 176 -2.42 -14.49 16.42
C SER A 176 -3.19 -14.41 17.75
N ALA A 177 -3.38 -13.21 18.31
CA ALA A 177 -4.14 -13.02 19.54
C ALA A 177 -5.67 -12.91 19.31
N ILE A 178 -6.10 -12.65 18.06
CA ILE A 178 -7.52 -12.49 17.68
C ILE A 178 -8.14 -13.84 17.31
N ASP A 179 -7.32 -14.84 16.96
CA ASP A 179 -7.73 -16.20 16.62
C ASP A 179 -7.17 -17.20 17.65
N PRO A 180 -7.65 -17.19 18.91
CA PRO A 180 -7.40 -18.31 19.80
C PRO A 180 -8.30 -19.46 19.34
N ASP A 181 -7.71 -20.64 19.12
CA ASP A 181 -8.44 -21.90 18.85
C ASP A 181 -9.82 -22.01 19.54
#